data_AF-A0A821UKZ2-F1
#
_entry.id   AF-A0A821UKZ2-F1
#
_cell.length_a   1.000
_cell.length_b   1.000
_cell.length_c   1.000
_cell.angle_alpha   90.00
_cell.angle_beta   90.00
_cell.angle_gamma   90.00
#
_symmetry.space_group_name_H-M   'P 1'
#
loop_
_entity.id
_entity.type
_entity.pdbx_description
1 polymer ?
#
loop_
_entity_poly.entity_id
_entity_poly.type
_entity_poly.pdbx_seq_one_letter_code
_entity_poly.pdbx_strand_id
1 'polypeptide(L)' 'MAAYYLLTSGNISKAAWGSINKGNKALRIMSYEAGVLLLPRFVINEDLFPLSDKTHRLIIPYDIPPIKYTSDMSPWVSDY' A
#
# COMPACT_ATOMS: atom_id res chain seq x y z
N MET A 1 -5.94 5.07 -13.57
CA MET A 1 -5.82 3.60 -13.67
C MET A 1 -4.81 3.14 -12.64
N ALA A 2 -4.86 1.89 -12.18
CA ALA A 2 -3.89 1.32 -11.23
C ALA A 2 -3.34 -0.01 -11.74
N ALA A 3 -2.04 -0.24 -11.60
CA ALA A 3 -1.39 -1.48 -12.03
C ALA A 3 -1.58 -2.64 -11.04
N TYR A 4 -1.80 -2.32 -9.76
CA TYR A 4 -2.09 -3.27 -8.69
C TYR A 4 -2.72 -2.54 -7.50
N TYR A 5 -3.26 -3.29 -6.55
CA TYR A 5 -3.67 -2.77 -5.25
C TYR A 5 -3.31 -3.78 -4.16
N LEU A 6 -2.78 -3.29 -3.03
CA LEU A 6 -2.42 -4.12 -1.89
C LEU A 6 -3.22 -3.66 -0.67
N LEU A 7 -3.96 -4.58 -0.06
CA LEU A 7 -4.58 -4.41 1.25
C LEU A 7 -3.83 -5.29 2.25
N THR A 8 -3.27 -4.71 3.32
CA THR A 8 -2.37 -5.44 4.24
C THR A 8 -2.46 -4.89 5.66
N SER A 9 -2.14 -5.73 6.65
CA SER A 9 -1.91 -5.32 8.04
C SER A 9 -0.57 -4.61 8.23
N GLY A 10 0.37 -4.78 7.28
CA GLY A 10 1.72 -4.23 7.36
C GLY A 10 1.77 -2.71 7.27
N ASN A 11 1.81 -2.04 8.42
CA ASN A 11 2.08 -0.61 8.54
C ASN A 11 3.44 -0.22 7.92
N ILE A 12 3.65 1.08 7.71
CA ILE A 12 4.93 1.62 7.20
C ILE A 12 6.02 1.50 8.27
N SER A 13 6.61 0.32 8.38
CA SER A 13 7.68 0.02 9.34
C SER A 13 8.66 -1.02 8.79
N LYS A 14 9.90 -0.97 9.29
CA LYS A 14 10.91 -2.01 9.00
C LYS A 14 10.55 -3.36 9.61
N ALA A 15 9.74 -3.39 10.66
CA ALA A 15 9.36 -4.63 11.31
C ALA A 15 8.40 -5.45 10.43
N ALA A 16 7.42 -4.77 9.82
CA ALA A 16 6.46 -5.35 8.89
C ALA A 16 7.08 -5.75 7.54
N TRP A 17 7.84 -4.84 6.93
CA TRP A 17 8.33 -5.01 5.55
C TRP A 17 9.75 -5.59 5.43
N GLY A 18 10.43 -5.67 6.57
CA GLY A 18 11.79 -6.15 6.69
C GLY A 18 12.85 -5.10 6.36
N SER A 19 14.09 -5.43 6.70
CA SER A 19 15.27 -4.64 6.38
C SER A 19 16.45 -5.55 6.02
N ILE A 20 17.28 -5.12 5.06
CA ILE A 20 18.46 -5.89 4.64
C ILE A 20 19.58 -5.69 5.66
N ASN A 21 20.07 -6.78 6.23
CA ASN A 21 21.18 -6.77 7.16
C ASN A 21 22.49 -6.40 6.46
N LYS A 22 23.29 -5.50 7.06
CA LYS A 22 24.58 -5.05 6.51
C LYS A 22 25.63 -6.16 6.35
N GLY A 23 25.57 -7.20 7.19
CA GLY A 23 26.55 -8.29 7.18
C GLY A 23 26.27 -9.31 6.08
N ASN A 24 25.29 -10.20 6.31
CA ASN A 24 25.00 -11.32 5.42
C ASN A 24 24.00 -11.00 4.30
N LYS A 25 23.56 -9.74 4.14
CA LYS A 25 22.52 -9.32 3.19
C LYS A 25 21.17 -10.05 3.34
N ALA A 26 20.92 -10.70 4.47
CA ALA A 26 19.64 -11.35 4.73
C ALA A 26 18.53 -10.31 4.95
N LEU A 27 17.31 -10.62 4.49
CA LEU A 27 16.11 -9.84 4.79
C LEU A 27 15.61 -10.23 6.19
N ARG A 28 15.62 -9.27 7.12
CA ARG A 28 15.15 -9.46 8.49
C ARG A 28 13.75 -8.86 8.65
N ILE A 29 12.75 -9.71 8.90
CA ILE A 29 11.37 -9.37 9.22
C ILE A 29 11.14 -9.59 10.73
N MET A 30 10.36 -8.74 11.38
CA MET A 30 10.19 -8.74 12.84
C MET A 30 8.72 -8.82 13.30
N SER A 31 7.76 -8.81 12.37
CA SER A 31 6.32 -8.85 12.66
C SER A 31 5.64 -9.88 11.77
N TYR A 32 4.57 -10.50 12.28
CA TYR A 32 3.67 -11.34 11.50
C TYR A 32 2.63 -10.44 10.85
N GLU A 33 2.66 -10.36 9.52
CA GLU A 33 1.76 -9.52 8.74
C GLU A 33 1.14 -10.35 7.62
N ALA A 34 -0.06 -9.97 7.18
CA ALA A 34 -0.74 -10.61 6.06
C ALA A 34 -1.50 -9.57 5.22
N GLY A 35 -1.70 -9.89 3.94
CA GLY A 35 -2.43 -9.04 3.02
C GLY A 35 -2.83 -9.78 1.75
N VAL A 36 -3.61 -9.09 0.91
CA VAL A 36 -4.08 -9.56 -0.39
C VAL A 36 -3.59 -8.60 -1.48
N LEU A 37 -2.90 -9.15 -2.48
CA LEU A 37 -2.48 -8.41 -3.67
C LEU A 37 -3.47 -8.65 -4.80
N LEU A 38 -4.14 -7.58 -5.22
CA LEU A 38 -5.02 -7.56 -6.37
C LEU A 38 -4.19 -7.18 -7.60
N LEU A 39 -4.11 -8.10 -8.57
CA LEU A 39 -3.51 -7.85 -9.89
C LEU A 39 -4.63 -7.86 -10.95
N PRO A 40 -4.70 -6.84 -11.82
CA PRO A 40 -5.76 -6.72 -12.84
C PRO A 40 -5.91 -7.99 -13.68
N ARG A 41 -4.78 -8.60 -14.05
CA ARG A 41 -4.73 -9.81 -14.85
C ARG A 41 -5.49 -11.00 -14.21
N PHE A 42 -5.42 -11.14 -12.89
CA PHE A 42 -6.06 -12.26 -12.18
C PHE A 42 -7.49 -11.97 -11.73
N VAL A 43 -7.83 -10.70 -11.50
CA VAL A 43 -9.15 -10.31 -10.96
C VAL A 43 -10.14 -10.01 -12.08
N ILE A 44 -9.69 -9.37 -13.16
CA ILE A 44 -10.56 -8.81 -14.21
C ILE A 44 -10.09 -9.14 -15.63
N ASN A 45 -8.97 -9.88 -15.77
CA ASN A 45 -8.33 -10.21 -17.05
C ASN A 45 -7.99 -8.99 -17.93
N GLU A 46 -7.61 -7.88 -17.30
CA GLU A 46 -7.14 -6.66 -17.97
C GLU A 46 -5.70 -6.34 -17.52
N ASP A 47 -5.07 -5.35 -18.13
CA ASP A 47 -3.71 -4.91 -17.77
C ASP A 47 -3.70 -3.90 -16.61
N LEU A 48 -4.79 -3.14 -16.45
CA LEU A 48 -4.89 -2.06 -15.47
C LEU A 48 -6.29 -2.02 -14.88
N PHE A 49 -6.41 -1.72 -13.58
CA PHE A 49 -7.69 -1.40 -12.97
C PHE A 49 -8.17 0.00 -13.40
N PRO A 50 -9.43 0.14 -13.86
CA PRO A 50 -10.09 1.43 -13.98
C PRO A 50 -10.28 2.09 -12.60
N LEU A 51 -10.17 3.42 -12.53
CA LEU A 51 -10.40 4.18 -11.28
C LEU A 51 -11.70 5.00 -11.29
N SER A 52 -12.27 5.26 -12.47
CA SER A 52 -13.54 5.98 -12.69
C SER A 52 -14.65 5.03 -13.15
N ASP A 53 -15.88 5.54 -13.27
CA ASP A 53 -17.13 4.82 -13.59
C ASP A 53 -17.07 3.97 -14.87
N LYS A 54 -16.42 2.82 -14.73
CA LYS A 54 -16.31 1.73 -15.70
C LYS A 54 -16.61 0.43 -14.98
N THR A 55 -17.01 -0.59 -15.74
CA THR A 55 -17.05 -1.97 -15.26
C THR A 55 -15.71 -2.37 -14.65
N HIS A 56 -15.73 -3.20 -13.60
CA HIS A 56 -14.51 -3.69 -12.95
C HIS A 56 -13.61 -2.61 -12.32
N ARG A 57 -14.16 -1.43 -12.02
CA ARG A 57 -13.45 -0.37 -11.29
C ARG A 57 -12.88 -0.88 -9.96
N LEU A 58 -11.62 -0.55 -9.70
CA LEU A 58 -11.02 -0.76 -8.39
C LEU A 58 -11.66 0.19 -7.38
N ILE A 59 -12.28 -0.38 -6.35
CA ILE A 59 -12.87 0.37 -5.24
C ILE A 59 -11.77 0.73 -4.26
N ILE A 60 -11.53 2.02 -4.10
CA ILE A 60 -10.52 2.58 -3.20
C ILE A 60 -11.26 3.39 -2.13
N PRO A 61 -10.98 3.20 -0.83
CA PRO A 61 -11.73 3.83 0.26
C PRO A 61 -11.26 5.25 0.59
N TYR A 62 -10.62 5.95 -0.35
CA TYR A 62 -10.09 7.30 -0.20
C TYR A 62 -10.05 8.03 -1.56
N ASP A 63 -9.98 9.36 -1.50
CA ASP A 63 -9.95 10.21 -2.69
C ASP A 63 -8.61 10.15 -3.43
N ILE A 64 -8.67 10.33 -4.74
CA ILE A 64 -7.51 10.40 -5.63
C ILE A 64 -7.65 11.65 -6.52
N PRO A 65 -6.59 12.47 -6.68
CA PRO A 65 -5.24 12.28 -6.12
C PRO A 65 -5.16 12.66 -4.63
N PRO A 66 -4.19 12.09 -3.88
CA PRO A 66 -3.90 12.55 -2.53
C PRO A 66 -3.58 14.04 -2.50
N ILE A 67 -4.10 14.75 -1.51
CA ILE A 67 -3.86 16.19 -1.32
C ILE A 67 -2.64 16.36 -0.40
N LYS A 68 -1.67 17.16 -0.85
CA LYS A 68 -0.47 17.47 -0.06
C LYS A 68 -0.84 18.31 1.15
N TYR A 69 -0.19 18.05 2.29
CA TYR A 69 -0.29 18.90 3.47
C TYR A 69 0.10 20.34 3.16
N THR A 70 -0.61 21.28 3.76
CA THR A 70 -0.28 22.71 3.76
C THR A 70 0.78 23.00 4.82
N SER A 71 1.32 24.23 4.82
CA SER A 71 2.40 24.62 5.74
C SER A 71 1.98 24.68 7.21
N ASP A 72 0.69 24.77 7.49
CA ASP A 72 0.08 24.80 8.82
C ASP A 72 -0.32 23.42 9.35
N MET A 73 -0.18 22.37 8.53
CA MET A 73 -0.48 20.99 8.93
C MET A 73 0.77 20.26 9.42
N SER A 74 0.58 19.39 10.41
CA SER A 74 1.58 18.45 10.90
C SER A 74 1.03 17.03 10.89
N PRO A 75 1.88 16.00 10.75
CA PRO A 75 1.44 14.63 10.97
C PRO A 75 0.91 14.47 12.40
N TRP A 76 -0.07 13.58 12.56
CA TRP A 76 -0.50 13.16 13.90
C TRP A 76 0.66 12.45 14.60
N VAL A 77 0.96 12.90 15.83
CA VAL A 77 1.96 12.28 16.71
C VAL A 77 1.25 11.95 18.01
N SER A 78 1.38 10.71 18.46
CA SER A 78 0.92 10.27 19.78
C SER A 78 2.15 9.83 20.55
N ASP A 79 2.62 10.68 21.44
CA ASP A 79 3.52 10.35 22.53
C ASP A 79 2.70 9.91 23.76
N TYR A 80 3.17 8.87 24.44
CA TYR A 80 2.66 8.45 25.75
C TYR A 80 3.46 9.12 26.85
#